data_AF-A0A3E5E220-F1
#
_entry.id   AF-A0A3E5E220-F1
#
_cell.length_a   1.000
_cell.length_b   1.000
_cell.length_c   1.000
_cell.angle_alpha   90.00
_cell.angle_beta   90.00
_cell.angle_gamma   90.00
#
_symmetry.space_group_name_H-M   'P 1'
#
loop_
_entity.id
_entity.type
_entity.pdbx_description
1 polymer ?
#
loop_
_entity_poly.entity_id
_entity_poly.type
_entity_poly.pdbx_seq_one_letter_code
_entity_poly.pdbx_strand_id
1 'polypeptide(L)'
;MKEEDLTKAIQLKALLDSERELLKFANHPSVDLRVNLEERCDHGRILNIEYLLGDNIIEGLKAMVIANIEGRINDLQEQLEKL
;
A
#
# COMPACT_ATOMS: atom_id res chain seq x y z
N MET A 1 21.87 3.45 22.94
CA MET A 1 21.56 3.09 21.55
C MET A 1 22.86 3.05 20.77
N LYS A 2 23.14 1.95 20.07
CA LYS A 2 24.32 1.85 19.20
C LYS A 2 24.04 2.56 17.87
N GLU A 3 25.08 2.93 17.14
CA GLU A 3 24.96 3.60 15.83
C GLU A 3 24.19 2.74 14.81
N GLU A 4 24.32 1.41 14.92
CA GLU A 4 23.54 0.43 14.16
C GLU A 4 22.03 0.50 14.47
N ASP A 5 21.65 0.60 15.75
CA ASP A 5 20.26 0.71 16.18
C ASP A 5 19.64 2.02 15.69
N LEU A 6 20.41 3.12 15.75
CA LEU A 6 19.97 4.44 15.29
C LEU A 6 19.78 4.48 13.76
N THR A 7 20.69 3.86 13.00
CA THR A 7 20.57 3.73 11.55
C THR A 7 19.34 2.91 11.17
N LYS A 8 19.11 1.79 11.87
CA LYS A 8 17.94 0.93 11.66
C LYS A 8 16.63 1.64 12.00
N ALA A 9 16.59 2.40 13.10
CA ALA A 9 15.43 3.20 13.48
C ALA A 9 15.07 4.25 12.42
N ILE A 10 16.08 4.94 11.85
CA ILE A 10 15.87 5.94 10.78
C ILE A 10 15.26 5.28 9.53
N GLN A 11 15.77 4.11 9.12
CA GLN A 11 15.25 3.38 7.96
C GLN A 11 13.80 2.93 8.18
N LEU A 12 13.50 2.33 9.34
CA LEU A 12 12.13 1.90 9.66
C LEU A 12 11.18 3.09 9.73
N LYS A 13 11.62 4.24 10.27
CA LYS A 13 10.81 5.45 10.31
C LYS A 13 10.47 5.96 8.91
N ALA A 14 11.43 5.96 7.99
CA ALA A 14 11.20 6.37 6.61
C ALA A 14 10.19 5.46 5.90
N LEU A 15 10.28 4.14 6.10
CA LEU A 15 9.29 3.19 5.60
C LEU A 15 7.91 3.43 6.19
N LEU A 16 7.82 3.63 7.51
CA LEU A 16 6.56 3.92 8.20
C LEU A 16 5.89 5.18 7.67
N ASP A 17 6.67 6.24 7.44
CA ASP A 17 6.14 7.48 6.87
C ASP A 17 5.65 7.28 5.43
N SER A 18 6.37 6.52 4.62
CA SER A 18 5.95 6.17 3.26
C SER A 18 4.62 5.39 3.26
N GLU A 19 4.45 4.40 4.14
CA GLU A 19 3.20 3.63 4.22
C GLU A 19 2.03 4.49 4.72
N ARG A 20 2.28 5.43 5.64
CA ARG A 20 1.25 6.39 6.11
C ARG A 20 0.79 7.34 5.02
N GLU A 21 1.72 7.85 4.20
CA GLU A 21 1.35 8.67 3.04
C GLU A 21 0.59 7.84 1.99
N LEU A 22 0.96 6.57 1.78
CA LEU A 22 0.23 5.66 0.91
C LEU A 22 -1.20 5.41 1.43
N LEU A 23 -1.36 5.18 2.74
CA LEU A 23 -2.69 4.99 3.36
C LEU A 23 -3.56 6.25 3.19
N LYS A 24 -2.99 7.43 3.40
CA LYS A 24 -3.68 8.71 3.20
C LYS A 24 -4.08 8.90 1.74
N PHE A 25 -3.20 8.56 0.81
CA PHE A 25 -3.49 8.60 -0.63
C PHE A 25 -4.63 7.64 -1.00
N ALA A 26 -4.55 6.37 -0.56
CA ALA A 26 -5.55 5.35 -0.85
C ALA A 26 -6.96 5.71 -0.30
N ASN A 27 -7.01 6.41 0.82
CA ASN A 27 -8.25 6.89 1.44
C ASN A 27 -8.77 8.22 0.87
N HIS A 28 -8.02 8.87 -0.02
CA HIS A 28 -8.46 10.15 -0.57
C HIS A 28 -9.73 9.98 -1.43
N PRO A 29 -10.75 10.83 -1.29
CA PRO A 29 -12.01 10.70 -2.03
C PRO A 29 -11.89 10.73 -3.55
N SER A 30 -10.81 11.33 -4.06
CA SER A 30 -10.49 11.42 -5.49
C SER A 30 -9.58 10.28 -5.99
N VAL A 31 -9.39 9.23 -5.19
CA VAL A 31 -8.56 8.07 -5.53
C VAL A 31 -9.42 6.82 -5.67
N ASP A 32 -9.44 6.29 -6.89
CA ASP A 32 -10.11 5.05 -7.25
C ASP A 32 -9.10 3.90 -7.36
N LEU A 33 -9.51 2.71 -6.94
CA LEU A 33 -8.74 1.49 -7.19
C LEU A 33 -9.09 0.97 -8.59
N ARG A 34 -8.09 0.94 -9.47
CA ARG A 34 -8.25 0.36 -10.81
C ARG A 34 -7.70 -1.05 -10.91
N VAL A 35 -8.48 -1.95 -11.50
CA VAL A 35 -8.06 -3.33 -11.77
C VAL A 35 -7.83 -3.49 -13.27
N ASN A 36 -6.60 -3.83 -13.64
CA ASN A 36 -6.19 -3.96 -15.04
C ASN A 36 -5.74 -5.39 -15.36
N LEU A 37 -6.04 -5.85 -16.57
CA LEU A 37 -5.32 -6.94 -17.22
C LEU A 37 -4.22 -6.32 -18.07
N GLU A 38 -2.98 -6.80 -17.88
CA GLU A 38 -1.80 -6.31 -18.59
C GLU A 38 -1.08 -7.48 -19.26
N GLU A 39 -0.83 -7.34 -20.56
CA GLU A 39 0.02 -8.27 -21.31
C GLU A 39 1.50 -8.03 -20.97
N ARG A 40 2.23 -9.10 -20.62
CA ARG A 40 3.65 -9.03 -20.28
C ARG A 40 4.55 -9.07 -21.52
N CYS A 41 4.52 -8.02 -22.34
CA CYS A 41 5.44 -7.82 -23.47
C CYS A 41 5.76 -6.32 -23.65
N ASP A 42 6.83 -6.00 -24.38
CA ASP A 42 7.40 -4.63 -24.47
C ASP A 42 6.42 -3.54 -24.97
N HIS A 43 5.28 -3.94 -25.56
CA HIS A 43 4.17 -3.07 -25.97
C HIS A 43 2.79 -3.67 -25.62
N GLY A 44 2.71 -4.37 -24.49
CA GLY A 44 1.52 -5.10 -24.08
C GLY A 44 0.29 -4.22 -23.87
N ARG A 45 -0.89 -4.78 -24.16
CA ARG A 45 -2.17 -4.12 -23.91
C ARG A 45 -2.48 -4.06 -22.41
N ILE A 46 -2.96 -2.90 -21.97
CA ILE A 46 -3.56 -2.71 -20.63
C ILE A 46 -5.07 -2.49 -20.81
N LEU A 47 -5.89 -3.28 -20.11
CA LEU A 47 -7.33 -3.17 -20.13
C LEU A 47 -7.87 -3.04 -18.70
N ASN A 48 -8.56 -1.93 -18.41
CA ASN A 48 -9.32 -1.79 -17.18
C ASN A 48 -10.54 -2.73 -17.24
N ILE A 49 -10.73 -3.55 -16.21
CA ILE A 49 -11.78 -4.57 -16.12
C ILE A 49 -12.80 -4.31 -15.01
N GLU A 50 -12.83 -3.11 -14.41
CA GLU A 50 -13.80 -2.75 -13.35
C GLU A 50 -15.25 -3.04 -13.76
N TYR A 51 -15.58 -2.78 -15.03
CA TYR A 51 -16.90 -3.04 -15.61
C TYR A 51 -17.34 -4.52 -15.54
N LEU A 52 -16.41 -5.46 -15.36
CA LEU A 52 -16.70 -6.90 -15.22
C LEU A 52 -16.89 -7.31 -13.76
N LEU A 53 -16.34 -6.56 -12.80
CA LEU A 53 -16.31 -6.93 -11.39
C LEU A 53 -17.51 -6.35 -10.63
N GLY A 54 -18.00 -5.18 -11.04
CA GLY A 54 -19.08 -4.47 -10.36
C GLY A 54 -18.62 -3.80 -9.06
N ASP A 55 -19.35 -2.76 -8.67
CA ASP A 55 -18.92 -1.79 -7.64
C ASP A 55 -18.61 -2.45 -6.28
N ASN A 56 -19.48 -3.36 -5.82
CA ASN A 56 -19.28 -4.06 -4.53
C ASN A 56 -17.96 -4.85 -4.46
N ILE A 57 -17.53 -5.45 -5.58
CA ILE A 57 -16.27 -6.21 -5.60
C ILE A 57 -15.10 -5.23 -5.58
N ILE A 58 -15.17 -4.13 -6.32
CA ILE A 58 -14.13 -3.09 -6.33
C ILE A 58 -13.98 -2.45 -4.95
N GLU A 59 -15.08 -2.15 -4.28
CA GLU A 59 -15.07 -1.65 -2.90
C GLU A 59 -14.44 -2.66 -1.93
N GLY A 60 -14.77 -3.95 -2.07
CA GLY A 60 -14.15 -5.02 -1.29
C GLY A 60 -12.63 -5.14 -1.51
N LEU A 61 -12.19 -5.01 -2.77
CA LEU A 61 -10.76 -4.99 -3.11
C LEU A 61 -10.07 -3.75 -2.51
N LYS A 62 -10.70 -2.57 -2.57
CA LYS A 62 -10.17 -1.35 -1.97
C LYS A 62 -10.01 -1.50 -0.45
N ALA A 63 -11.01 -2.06 0.22
CA ALA A 63 -10.94 -2.34 1.66
C ALA A 63 -9.79 -3.32 1.99
N MET A 64 -9.59 -4.36 1.19
CA MET A 64 -8.48 -5.30 1.38
C MET A 64 -7.11 -4.65 1.20
N VAL A 65 -6.95 -3.79 0.19
CA VAL A 65 -5.71 -3.02 -0.01
C VAL A 65 -5.44 -2.11 1.18
N ILE A 66 -6.44 -1.39 1.68
CA ILE A 66 -6.33 -0.51 2.86
C ILE A 66 -5.90 -1.32 4.08
N ALA A 67 -6.56 -2.44 4.36
CA ALA A 67 -6.24 -3.30 5.51
C ALA A 67 -4.80 -3.84 5.44
N ASN A 68 -4.29 -4.16 4.24
CA ASN A 68 -2.91 -4.59 4.08
C ASN A 68 -1.91 -3.45 4.36
N ILE A 69 -2.21 -2.22 3.97
CA ILE A 69 -1.36 -1.06 4.28
C ILE A 69 -1.36 -0.79 5.79
N GLU A 70 -2.53 -0.83 6.44
CA GLU A 70 -2.65 -0.69 7.89
C GLU A 70 -1.87 -1.77 8.66
N GLY A 71 -1.94 -3.03 8.20
CA GLY A 71 -1.14 -4.13 8.75
C GLY A 71 0.37 -3.84 8.68
N ARG A 72 0.86 -3.40 7.52
CA ARG A 72 2.28 -3.05 7.34
C ARG A 72 2.71 -1.88 8.22
N ILE A 73 1.84 -0.88 8.41
CA ILE A 73 2.08 0.23 9.34
C ILE A 73 2.25 -0.28 10.77
N ASN A 74 1.33 -1.14 11.22
CA ASN A 74 1.39 -1.71 12.57
C ASN A 74 2.68 -2.54 12.77
N ASP A 75 3.03 -3.40 11.80
CA ASP A 75 4.25 -4.21 11.85
C ASP A 75 5.51 -3.33 11.95
N LEU A 76 5.56 -2.21 11.22
CA LEU A 76 6.68 -1.26 11.28
C LEU A 76 6.74 -0.52 12.61
N GLN A 77 5.58 -0.17 13.19
CA GLN A 77 5.52 0.44 14.53
C GLN A 77 6.01 -0.53 15.60
N GLU A 78 5.56 -1.79 15.58
CA GLU A 78 6.04 -2.80 16.52
C GLU A 78 7.55 -3.04 16.40
N GLN A 79 8.10 -3.03 15.19
CA GLN A 79 9.54 -3.16 15.00
C GLN A 79 10.32 -1.97 15.56
N LEU A 80 9.77 -0.75 15.46
CA LEU A 80 10.36 0.45 16.05
C LEU A 80 10.31 0.43 17.58
N GLU A 81 9.23 -0.08 18.18
CA GLU A 81 9.09 -0.20 19.65
C GLU A 81 10.04 -1.23 20.27
N LYS A 82 10.46 -2.22 19.48
CA LYS A 82 11.36 -3.31 19.90
C LYS A 82 12.85 -3.00 19.67
N LEU A 83 13.18 -1.82 19.13
CA LEU A 83 14.57 -1.32 18.98
C LEU A 83 15.08 -0.61 20.23
#